data_AF-A0A167BKU7-F1
#
_entry.id   AF-A0A167BKU7-F1
#
_cell.length_a   1.000
_cell.length_b   1.000
_cell.length_c   1.000
_cell.angle_alpha   90.00
_cell.angle_beta   90.00
_cell.angle_gamma   90.00
#
_symmetry.space_group_name_H-M   'P 1'
#
loop_
_entity.id
_entity.type
_entity.pdbx_description
1 polymer ?
#
loop_
_entity_poly.entity_id
_entity_poly.type
_entity_poly.pdbx_seq_one_letter_code
_entity_poly.pdbx_strand_id
1 'polypeptide(L)'
;MLRTAILVLFLGIVGCSSYKPIDGYPQSGANGFSETKLGKESFLVRVDGNTNESYEILRYKLLRRSVELCPGSFTLTKYTMKRGFVIHAKRVHWPYVTANLTCTSLPIDKSVLFENEV
;
A
#
# COMPACT_ATOMS: atom_id res chain seq x y z
N MET A 1 -29.03 8.04 44.63
CA MET A 1 -27.82 8.77 44.19
C MET A 1 -27.14 7.96 43.09
N LEU A 2 -27.24 8.47 41.87
CA LEU A 2 -26.81 7.88 40.62
C LEU A 2 -25.29 8.03 40.47
N ARG A 3 -24.55 6.95 40.19
CA ARG A 3 -23.16 7.02 39.73
C ARG A 3 -22.94 5.99 38.62
N THR A 4 -23.36 6.36 37.42
CA THR A 4 -22.97 5.68 36.18
C THR A 4 -21.52 6.06 35.88
N ALA A 5 -20.60 5.12 36.13
CA ALA A 5 -19.22 5.24 35.69
C ALA A 5 -19.17 5.01 34.18
N ILE A 6 -19.07 6.09 33.41
CA ILE A 6 -18.85 6.02 31.96
C ILE A 6 -17.37 5.71 31.76
N LEU A 7 -17.07 4.43 31.57
CA LEU A 7 -15.75 3.97 31.15
C LEU A 7 -15.61 4.29 29.67
N VAL A 8 -15.07 5.47 29.36
CA VAL A 8 -14.72 5.86 27.98
C VAL A 8 -13.56 4.98 27.55
N LEU A 9 -13.89 3.87 26.88
CA LEU A 9 -12.94 3.01 26.20
C LEU A 9 -12.43 3.81 24.99
N PHE A 10 -11.32 4.53 25.17
CA PHE A 10 -10.55 5.04 24.05
C PHE A 10 -10.08 3.83 23.23
N LEU A 11 -10.85 3.47 22.20
CA LEU A 11 -10.36 2.71 21.06
C LEU A 11 -9.28 3.57 20.42
N GLY A 12 -8.06 3.46 20.94
CA GLY A 12 -6.87 3.90 20.27
C GLY A 12 -6.88 3.25 18.89
N ILE A 13 -7.06 4.09 17.87
CA ILE A 13 -6.92 3.69 16.48
C ILE A 13 -5.44 3.31 16.35
N VAL A 14 -5.14 2.04 16.56
CA VAL A 14 -3.80 1.50 16.36
C VAL A 14 -3.56 1.63 14.86
N GLY A 15 -2.90 2.72 14.46
CA GLY A 15 -2.36 2.89 13.13
C GLY A 15 -1.26 1.85 12.93
N CYS A 16 -1.65 0.62 12.63
CA CYS A 16 -0.76 -0.45 12.23
C CYS A 16 -0.22 -0.15 10.82
N SER A 17 0.69 0.81 10.69
CA SER A 17 1.57 0.86 9.52
C SER A 17 2.98 0.52 9.95
N SER A 18 3.33 -0.75 9.84
CA SER A 18 4.72 -1.17 9.93
C SER A 18 5.05 -2.17 8.84
N TYR A 19 5.27 -1.65 7.63
CA TYR A 19 6.14 -2.30 6.67
C TYR A 19 7.05 -1.28 5.97
N LYS A 20 8.36 -1.56 5.96
CA LYS A 20 9.39 -0.75 5.26
C LYS A 20 10.41 -1.68 4.61
N PRO A 21 10.40 -1.78 3.28
CA PRO A 21 11.59 -1.31 2.56
C PRO A 21 11.27 -0.73 1.19
N ILE A 22 12.02 0.31 0.81
CA ILE A 22 12.05 0.86 -0.56
C ILE A 22 13.45 0.72 -1.16
N ASP A 23 14.45 0.46 -0.32
CA ASP A 23 15.68 -0.25 -0.66
C ASP A 23 15.99 -1.28 0.44
N GLY A 24 16.64 -2.39 0.07
CA GLY A 24 16.93 -3.52 0.96
C GLY A 24 15.89 -4.66 0.90
N TYR A 25 16.00 -5.59 1.87
CA TYR A 25 15.18 -6.80 1.95
C TYR A 25 13.93 -6.58 2.82
N PRO A 26 12.79 -7.24 2.51
CA PRO A 26 11.64 -7.29 3.42
C PRO A 26 12.08 -7.70 4.82
N GLN A 27 11.76 -6.88 5.83
CA GLN A 27 11.98 -7.27 7.22
C GLN A 27 11.11 -8.50 7.52
N SER A 28 11.74 -9.60 7.96
CA SER A 28 11.08 -10.84 8.38
C SER A 28 10.28 -11.59 7.31
N GLY A 29 10.67 -11.52 6.02
CA GLY A 29 9.95 -12.22 4.95
C GLY A 29 8.52 -11.71 4.74
N ALA A 30 8.27 -10.46 5.15
CA ALA A 30 6.93 -9.88 5.13
C ALA A 30 6.43 -9.67 3.70
N ASN A 31 5.21 -10.15 3.47
CA ASN A 31 4.33 -9.65 2.42
C ASN A 31 3.84 -8.27 2.83
N GLY A 32 3.97 -7.29 1.96
CA GLY A 32 3.57 -5.95 2.31
C GLY A 32 3.72 -4.98 1.16
N PHE A 33 3.31 -3.75 1.42
CA PHE A 33 3.48 -2.63 0.52
C PHE A 33 4.26 -1.53 1.23
N SER A 34 5.14 -0.89 0.49
CA SER A 34 5.85 0.29 0.95
C SER A 34 5.69 1.39 -0.10
N GLU A 35 5.49 2.63 0.37
CA GLU A 35 5.43 3.79 -0.50
C GLU A 35 6.38 4.90 -0.07
N THR A 36 6.96 5.60 -1.05
CA THR A 36 7.69 6.84 -0.86
C THR A 36 7.05 7.90 -1.71
N LYS A 37 6.70 9.03 -1.09
CA LYS A 37 6.16 10.18 -1.82
C LYS A 37 7.29 10.80 -2.66
N LEU A 38 7.09 10.90 -3.97
CA LEU A 38 8.02 11.54 -4.91
C LEU A 38 7.64 12.99 -5.19
N GLY A 39 6.36 13.33 -5.04
CA GLY A 39 5.82 14.66 -5.34
C GLY A 39 4.41 14.83 -4.78
N LYS A 40 3.70 15.89 -5.19
CA LYS A 40 2.37 16.24 -4.64
C LYS A 40 1.35 15.11 -4.86
N GLU A 41 1.39 14.48 -6.03
CA GLU A 41 0.45 13.44 -6.48
C GLU A 41 1.16 12.18 -6.99
N SER A 42 2.45 12.03 -6.65
CA SER A 42 3.28 10.93 -7.14
C SER A 42 3.96 10.15 -6.02
N PHE A 43 3.98 8.83 -6.18
CA PHE A 43 4.49 7.87 -5.22
C PHE A 43 5.33 6.81 -5.93
N LEU A 44 6.43 6.40 -5.32
CA LEU A 44 7.08 5.14 -5.61
C LEU A 44 6.43 4.08 -4.73
N VAL A 45 5.76 3.11 -5.34
CA VAL A 45 5.09 2.02 -4.63
C VAL A 45 5.85 0.73 -4.90
N ARG A 46 6.16 -0.02 -3.84
CA ARG A 46 6.73 -1.35 -3.89
C ARG A 46 5.79 -2.33 -3.20
N VAL A 47 5.64 -3.50 -3.80
CA VAL A 47 4.93 -4.64 -3.22
C VAL A 47 5.88 -5.83 -3.19
N ASP A 48 6.10 -6.35 -1.99
CA ASP A 48 6.88 -7.56 -1.76
C ASP A 48 5.94 -8.77 -1.60
N GLY A 49 6.32 -9.86 -2.24
CA GLY A 49 5.58 -11.11 -2.27
C GLY A 49 6.23 -12.26 -1.52
N ASN A 50 5.52 -13.38 -1.45
CA ASN A 50 6.04 -14.64 -0.95
C ASN A 50 7.03 -15.28 -1.94
N THR A 51 7.86 -16.23 -1.49
CA THR A 51 8.98 -16.84 -2.25
C THR A 51 8.58 -17.30 -3.64
N ASN A 52 7.37 -17.84 -3.78
CA ASN A 52 6.86 -18.43 -5.02
C ASN A 52 5.61 -17.70 -5.54
N GLU A 53 5.37 -16.47 -5.11
CA GLU A 53 4.22 -15.71 -5.57
C GLU A 53 4.38 -15.29 -7.04
N SER A 54 3.33 -15.49 -7.84
CA SER A 54 3.36 -15.15 -9.26
C SER A 54 3.36 -13.63 -9.46
N TYR A 55 3.96 -13.18 -10.56
CA TYR A 55 4.00 -11.75 -10.88
C TYR A 55 2.61 -11.17 -11.16
N GLU A 56 1.67 -11.98 -11.63
CA GLU A 56 0.28 -11.55 -11.82
C GLU A 56 -0.37 -11.18 -10.48
N ILE A 57 -0.14 -11.99 -9.44
CA ILE A 57 -0.64 -11.70 -8.10
C ILE A 57 0.02 -10.44 -7.54
N LEU A 58 1.33 -10.26 -7.72
CA LEU A 58 2.02 -9.05 -7.28
C LEU A 58 1.52 -7.80 -8.01
N ARG A 59 1.24 -7.91 -9.31
CA ARG A 59 0.62 -6.84 -10.09
C ARG A 59 -0.76 -6.49 -9.55
N TYR A 60 -1.59 -7.48 -9.22
CA TYR A 60 -2.90 -7.25 -8.62
C TYR A 60 -2.80 -6.53 -7.27
N LYS A 61 -1.89 -6.95 -6.40
CA LYS A 61 -1.62 -6.27 -5.12
C LYS A 61 -1.15 -4.83 -5.29
N LEU A 62 -0.27 -4.58 -6.28
CA LEU A 62 0.18 -3.24 -6.62
C LEU A 62 -0.98 -2.36 -7.09
N LEU A 63 -1.86 -2.87 -7.95
CA LEU A 63 -3.06 -2.16 -8.40
C LEU A 63 -3.99 -1.84 -7.23
N ARG A 64 -4.24 -2.81 -6.36
CA ARG A 64 -5.04 -2.60 -5.14
C ARG A 64 -4.46 -1.47 -4.29
N ARG A 65 -3.14 -1.51 -4.02
CA ARG A 65 -2.49 -0.44 -3.24
C ARG A 65 -2.55 0.92 -3.94
N SER A 66 -2.47 0.92 -5.27
CA SER A 66 -2.58 2.13 -6.09
C SER A 66 -3.96 2.77 -5.98
N VAL A 67 -5.03 1.96 -5.95
CA VAL A 67 -6.41 2.44 -5.72
C VAL A 67 -6.57 2.98 -4.30
N GLU A 68 -5.97 2.34 -3.30
CA GLU A 68 -6.00 2.81 -1.91
C GLU A 68 -5.31 4.18 -1.76
N LEU A 69 -4.23 4.42 -2.50
CA LEU A 69 -3.49 5.70 -2.50
C LEU A 69 -4.15 6.78 -3.39
N CYS A 70 -4.68 6.37 -4.54
CA CYS A 70 -5.35 7.22 -5.52
C CYS A 70 -6.79 6.71 -5.75
N PRO A 71 -7.76 7.05 -4.88
CA PRO A 71 -9.15 6.58 -4.98
C PRO A 71 -9.92 7.05 -6.23
N GLY A 72 -9.35 7.97 -7.01
CA GLY A 72 -9.87 8.37 -8.32
C GLY A 72 -9.20 7.61 -9.46
N SER A 73 -8.59 8.34 -10.39
CA SER A 73 -7.81 7.74 -11.49
C SER A 73 -6.31 7.84 -11.22
N PHE A 74 -5.55 6.88 -11.76
CA PHE A 74 -4.11 6.85 -11.62
C PHE A 74 -3.43 6.24 -12.83
N THR A 75 -2.14 6.57 -12.98
CA THR A 75 -1.26 5.97 -13.97
C THR A 75 -0.06 5.33 -13.28
N LEU A 76 0.32 4.15 -13.77
CA LEU A 76 1.51 3.43 -13.33
C LEU A 76 2.56 3.51 -14.42
N THR A 77 3.74 4.04 -14.07
CA THR A 77 4.89 4.16 -14.96
C THR A 77 6.12 3.50 -14.32
N LYS A 78 7.17 3.27 -15.12
CA LYS A 78 8.45 2.68 -14.65
C LYS A 78 8.26 1.38 -13.86
N TYR A 79 7.32 0.55 -14.31
CA TYR A 79 7.02 -0.72 -13.68
C TYR A 79 8.22 -1.67 -13.81
N THR A 80 8.71 -2.15 -12.68
CA THR A 80 9.86 -3.04 -12.59
C THR A 80 9.48 -4.27 -11.77
N MET A 81 9.87 -5.45 -12.27
CA MET A 81 9.73 -6.72 -11.54
C MET A 81 11.13 -7.23 -11.19
N LYS A 82 11.30 -7.72 -9.98
CA LYS A 82 12.51 -8.43 -9.57
C LYS A 82 12.13 -9.74 -8.90
N ARG A 83 12.63 -10.84 -9.44
CA ARG A 83 12.59 -12.16 -8.79
C ARG A 83 13.85 -12.33 -7.98
N GLY A 84 13.68 -12.75 -6.74
CA GLY A 84 14.80 -13.19 -5.95
C GLY A 84 15.29 -14.56 -6.42
N PHE A 85 16.60 -14.73 -6.57
CA PHE A 85 17.23 -16.03 -6.75
C PHE A 85 18.20 -16.28 -5.61
N VAL A 86 18.23 -17.51 -5.11
CA VAL A 86 19.16 -17.97 -4.09
C VAL A 86 20.38 -18.53 -4.80
N ILE A 87 21.53 -17.85 -4.68
CA ILE A 87 22.79 -18.41 -5.15
C ILE A 87 23.79 -18.30 -3.99
N HIS A 88 24.05 -19.46 -3.37
CA HIS A 88 25.16 -19.75 -2.46
C HIS A 88 25.30 -19.00 -1.11
N ALA A 89 24.49 -18.00 -0.78
CA ALA A 89 24.70 -17.15 0.41
C ALA A 89 23.71 -17.29 1.60
N LYS A 90 22.89 -18.37 1.69
CA LYS A 90 21.85 -18.55 2.74
C LYS A 90 20.82 -17.40 2.86
N ARG A 91 20.71 -16.51 1.86
CA ARG A 91 19.75 -15.39 1.85
C ARG A 91 18.65 -15.66 0.82
N VAL A 92 17.42 -15.72 1.28
CA VAL A 92 16.22 -15.83 0.42
C VAL A 92 15.87 -14.42 -0.06
N HIS A 93 15.95 -14.22 -1.36
CA HIS A 93 15.43 -13.02 -1.99
C HIS A 93 13.97 -13.27 -2.35
N TRP A 94 13.07 -12.37 -1.95
CA TRP A 94 11.64 -12.45 -2.22
C TRP A 94 11.30 -11.70 -3.51
N PRO A 95 10.34 -12.17 -4.33
CA PRO A 95 9.93 -11.46 -5.51
C PRO A 95 9.22 -10.15 -5.11
N TYR A 96 9.49 -9.09 -5.83
CA TYR A 96 8.80 -7.82 -5.64
C TYR A 96 8.58 -7.07 -6.94
N VAL A 97 7.61 -6.16 -6.91
CA VAL A 97 7.30 -5.26 -8.02
C VAL A 97 7.35 -3.82 -7.50
N THR A 98 7.83 -2.92 -8.34
CA THR A 98 7.86 -1.48 -8.05
C THR A 98 7.29 -0.68 -9.20
N ALA A 99 6.58 0.40 -8.93
CA ALA A 99 6.12 1.33 -9.95
C ALA A 99 6.01 2.76 -9.42
N ASN A 100 6.14 3.71 -10.33
CA ASN A 100 5.79 5.09 -10.08
C ASN A 100 4.30 5.27 -10.33
N LEU A 101 3.57 5.54 -9.26
CA LEU A 101 2.17 5.90 -9.25
C LEU A 101 2.03 7.41 -9.38
N THR A 102 1.20 7.88 -10.31
CA THR A 102 0.77 9.27 -10.38
C THR A 102 -0.76 9.31 -10.37
N CYS A 103 -1.35 9.98 -9.37
CA CYS A 103 -2.79 10.20 -9.36
C CYS A 103 -3.14 11.24 -10.44
N THR A 104 -4.10 10.95 -11.30
CA THR A 104 -4.50 11.84 -12.43
C THR A 104 -5.80 12.57 -12.16
N SER A 105 -6.67 12.02 -11.32
CA SER A 105 -7.84 12.71 -10.79
C SER A 105 -8.11 12.26 -9.37
N LEU A 106 -8.45 13.20 -8.50
CA LEU A 106 -8.98 12.89 -7.17
C LEU A 106 -10.41 12.36 -7.32
N PRO A 107 -10.88 11.51 -6.39
CA PRO A 107 -12.27 11.07 -6.41
C PRO A 107 -13.19 12.29 -6.36
N ILE A 108 -14.20 12.30 -7.23
CA ILE A 108 -15.30 13.25 -7.12
C ILE A 108 -15.97 12.98 -5.78
N ASP A 109 -16.05 13.99 -4.93
CA ASP A 109 -16.70 13.87 -3.63
C ASP A 109 -18.20 13.58 -3.85
N LYS A 110 -18.57 12.30 -3.73
CA LYS A 110 -19.95 11.86 -3.88
C LYS A 110 -20.84 12.33 -2.72
N SER A 111 -20.28 12.84 -1.62
CA SER A 111 -21.07 13.38 -0.52
C SER A 111 -21.74 14.72 -0.89
N VAL A 112 -21.16 15.46 -1.85
CA VAL A 112 -21.71 16.72 -2.37
C VAL A 112 -22.83 16.50 -3.39
N LEU A 113 -22.97 15.28 -3.93
CA LEU A 113 -24.03 14.97 -4.91
C LEU A 113 -25.45 14.99 -4.33
N PHE A 114 -25.59 15.01 -3.00
CA PHE A 114 -26.89 15.00 -2.30
C PHE A 114 -27.30 16.38 -1.74
N GLU A 115 -26.58 17.46 -2.02
CA GLU A 115 -26.93 18.79 -1.50
C GLU A 115 -28.22 19.39 -2.11
N ASN A 116 -28.86 18.74 -3.10
CA ASN A 116 -30.07 19.26 -3.77
C ASN A 116 -31.17 18.20 -4.04
N GLU A 117 -31.31 17.17 -3.19
CA GLU A 117 -32.55 16.38 -3.18
C GLU A 117 -33.29 16.52 -1.83
N VAL A 118 -34.32 17.38 -1.88
CA VAL A 118 -35.43 17.67 -0.94
C VAL A 118 -35.20 18.78 0.08
#